data_AF-A0A8B9V5U2-F1
#
_entry.id   AF-A0A8B9V5U2-F1
#
_cell.length_a   1.000
_cell.length_b   1.000
_cell.length_c   1.000
_cell.angle_alpha   90.00
_cell.angle_beta   90.00
_cell.angle_gamma   90.00
#
_symmetry.space_group_name_H-M   'P 1'
#
loop_
_entity.id
_entity.type
_entity.pdbx_description
1 polymer ?
#
loop_
_entity_poly.entity_id
_entity_poly.type
_entity_poly.pdbx_seq_one_letter_code
_entity_poly.pdbx_strand_id
1 'polypeptide(L)'
;FPRLLYDIWGDTVNIASRMDTTGVECRIQVSEESYRILNKMGYDFDYRGTVNVKGKGQMKTYLYPKCMDNGIVPHHQLSISPDIRVQVDGSIGRSPTDEIANLVPSKSVTIWVLCV
;
A
#
# COMPACT_ATOMS: atom_id res chain seq x y z
N PHE A 1 30.59 -11.24 15.01
CA PHE A 1 29.87 -11.67 13.79
C PHE A 1 29.13 -10.47 13.21
N PRO A 2 29.48 -9.98 12.02
CA PRO A 2 28.71 -8.92 11.37
C PRO A 2 27.32 -9.44 11.03
N ARG A 3 26.27 -8.65 11.34
CA ARG A 3 24.91 -8.95 10.90
C ARG A 3 24.75 -8.43 9.48
N LEU A 4 24.53 -9.33 8.53
CA LEU A 4 24.13 -8.96 7.18
C LEU A 4 22.65 -8.60 7.21
N LEU A 5 22.31 -7.40 6.73
CA LEU A 5 20.94 -6.93 6.57
C LEU A 5 20.63 -6.91 5.07
N TYR A 6 19.59 -7.64 4.68
CA TYR A 6 19.05 -7.62 3.33
C TYR A 6 17.79 -6.78 3.33
N ASP A 7 17.66 -5.90 2.35
CA ASP A 7 16.50 -5.02 2.19
C ASP A 7 16.23 -4.73 0.71
N ILE A 8 14.98 -4.43 0.39
CA ILE A 8 14.49 -4.16 -0.96
C ILE A 8 13.90 -2.75 -1.04
N TRP A 9 14.29 -2.02 -2.10
CA TRP A 9 14.06 -0.59 -2.28
C TRP A 9 13.52 -0.32 -3.69
N GLY A 10 12.65 0.69 -3.84
CA GLY A 10 12.10 1.09 -5.14
C GLY A 10 10.64 1.57 -5.09
N ASP A 11 10.15 2.05 -6.23
CA ASP A 11 8.77 2.55 -6.34
C ASP A 11 7.72 1.47 -6.04
N THR A 12 7.98 0.23 -6.45
CA THR A 12 7.06 -0.89 -6.25
C THR A 12 6.85 -1.17 -4.76
N VAL A 13 7.91 -1.18 -3.95
CA VAL A 13 7.79 -1.38 -2.49
C VAL A 13 7.12 -0.20 -1.79
N ASN A 14 7.26 1.02 -2.34
CA ASN A 14 6.55 2.19 -1.85
C ASN A 14 5.05 2.13 -2.16
N ILE A 15 4.68 1.73 -3.38
CA ILE A 15 3.27 1.53 -3.76
C ILE A 15 2.64 0.42 -2.91
N ALA A 16 3.34 -0.70 -2.71
CA ALA A 16 2.86 -1.78 -1.85
C ALA A 16 2.62 -1.31 -0.40
N SER A 17 3.58 -0.56 0.18
CA SER A 17 3.40 0.08 1.49
C SER A 17 2.19 1.03 1.52
N ARG A 18 1.93 1.75 0.43
CA ARG A 18 0.74 2.61 0.30
C ARG A 18 -0.57 1.81 0.21
N MET A 19 -0.58 0.66 -0.45
CA MET A 19 -1.76 -0.20 -0.48
C MET A 19 -2.07 -0.82 0.88
N ASP A 20 -1.04 -1.10 1.68
CA ASP A 20 -1.21 -1.59 3.06
C ASP A 20 -1.73 -0.48 3.99
N THR A 21 -1.09 0.69 3.97
CA THR A 21 -1.50 1.84 4.81
C THR A 21 -2.92 2.34 4.52
N THR A 22 -3.37 2.24 3.27
CA THR A 22 -4.73 2.59 2.87
C THR A 22 -5.66 1.38 2.80
N GLY A 23 -5.21 0.21 3.25
CA GLY A 23 -5.95 -1.05 3.27
C GLY A 23 -7.26 -0.98 4.06
N VAL A 24 -8.15 -1.92 3.77
CA VAL A 24 -9.33 -2.19 4.60
C VAL A 24 -9.12 -3.55 5.25
N GLU A 25 -9.48 -3.67 6.53
CA GLU A 25 -9.34 -4.93 7.25
C GLU A 25 -10.06 -6.09 6.54
N CYS A 26 -9.50 -7.29 6.68
CA CYS A 26 -10.05 -8.53 6.13
C CYS A 26 -10.19 -8.55 4.58
N ARG A 27 -9.58 -7.60 3.87
CA ARG A 27 -9.52 -7.58 2.41
C ARG A 27 -8.10 -7.28 1.94
N ILE A 28 -7.75 -7.81 0.77
CA ILE A 28 -6.48 -7.55 0.08
C ILE A 28 -6.72 -6.41 -0.89
N GLN A 29 -5.98 -5.32 -0.70
CA GLN A 29 -5.96 -4.20 -1.64
C GLN A 29 -4.86 -4.38 -2.68
N VAL A 30 -5.21 -4.21 -3.95
CA VAL A 30 -4.28 -4.33 -5.08
C VAL A 30 -4.27 -3.07 -5.94
N SER A 31 -3.12 -2.82 -6.56
CA SER A 31 -2.95 -1.75 -7.55
C SER A 31 -3.66 -2.11 -8.87
N GLU A 32 -3.89 -1.11 -9.74
CA GLU A 32 -4.47 -1.33 -11.07
C GLU A 32 -3.65 -2.30 -11.93
N GLU A 33 -2.32 -2.25 -11.86
CA GLU A 33 -1.44 -3.15 -12.62
C GLU A 33 -1.59 -4.60 -12.16
N SER A 34 -1.52 -4.83 -10.84
CA SER A 34 -1.71 -6.14 -10.24
C SER A 34 -3.12 -6.69 -10.54
N TYR A 35 -4.15 -5.85 -10.44
CA TYR A 35 -5.52 -6.21 -10.81
C TYR A 35 -5.60 -6.70 -12.26
N ARG A 36 -5.00 -6.00 -13.23
CA ARG A 36 -5.06 -6.39 -14.65
C ARG A 36 -4.46 -7.77 -14.93
N ILE A 37 -3.45 -8.16 -14.16
CA ILE A 37 -2.81 -9.48 -14.28
C ILE A 37 -3.69 -10.54 -13.60
N LEU A 38 -4.10 -10.30 -12.35
CA LEU A 38 -4.88 -11.25 -11.56
C LEU A 38 -6.29 -11.48 -12.13
N ASN A 39 -6.92 -10.45 -12.69
CA ASN A 39 -8.23 -10.57 -13.34
C ASN A 39 -8.15 -11.51 -14.57
N LYS A 40 -7.02 -11.55 -15.29
CA LYS A 40 -6.81 -12.50 -16.39
C LYS A 40 -6.61 -13.93 -15.90
N MET A 41 -6.19 -14.11 -14.65
CA MET A 41 -6.05 -15.42 -14.01
C MET A 41 -7.37 -15.94 -13.41
N GLY A 42 -8.47 -15.18 -13.50
CA GLY A 42 -9.80 -15.59 -13.02
C GLY A 42 -10.13 -15.18 -11.59
N TYR A 43 -9.38 -14.23 -11.00
CA TYR A 43 -9.72 -13.65 -9.71
C TYR A 43 -10.70 -12.48 -9.88
N ASP A 44 -11.75 -12.47 -9.05
CA ASP A 44 -12.77 -11.42 -9.02
C ASP A 44 -12.49 -10.37 -7.94
N PHE A 45 -12.68 -9.10 -8.28
CA PHE A 45 -12.38 -7.96 -7.41
C PHE A 45 -13.53 -6.95 -7.37
N ASP A 46 -13.59 -6.18 -6.28
CA ASP A 46 -14.40 -4.96 -6.18
C ASP A 46 -13.56 -3.72 -6.52
N TYR A 47 -14.12 -2.78 -7.27
CA TYR A 47 -13.50 -1.48 -7.46
C TYR A 47 -13.62 -0.64 -6.19
N ARG A 48 -12.49 -0.27 -5.59
CA ARG A 48 -12.44 0.49 -4.33
C ARG A 48 -12.52 1.99 -4.54
N GLY A 49 -11.85 2.48 -5.59
CA GLY A 49 -11.70 3.92 -5.84
C GLY A 49 -10.27 4.29 -6.20
N THR A 50 -9.99 5.59 -6.19
CA THR A 50 -8.67 6.14 -6.43
C THR A 50 -7.99 6.58 -5.15
N VAL A 51 -6.72 6.23 -4.99
CA VAL A 51 -5.85 6.65 -3.89
C VAL A 51 -4.77 7.56 -4.45
N ASN A 52 -4.51 8.68 -3.76
CA ASN A 52 -3.42 9.58 -4.14
C ASN A 52 -2.08 9.02 -3.66
N VAL A 53 -1.16 8.80 -4.59
CA VAL A 53 0.20 8.32 -4.31
C VAL A 53 1.20 9.44 -4.61
N LYS A 54 2.00 9.84 -3.61
CA LYS A 54 3.03 10.89 -3.76
C LYS A 54 3.92 10.56 -4.96
N GLY A 55 4.01 11.48 -5.93
CA GLY A 55 4.81 11.32 -7.15
C GLY A 55 4.18 10.52 -8.30
N LYS A 56 3.04 9.84 -8.08
CA LYS A 56 2.30 9.11 -9.13
C LYS A 56 0.90 9.68 -9.41
N GLY A 57 0.36 10.49 -8.50
CA GLY A 57 -0.97 11.06 -8.61
C GLY A 57 -2.06 10.06 -8.21
N GLN A 58 -3.23 10.15 -8.83
CA GLN A 58 -4.37 9.29 -8.52
C GLN A 58 -4.20 7.91 -9.15
N MET A 59 -4.16 6.86 -8.32
CA MET A 59 -4.07 5.47 -8.75
C MET A 59 -5.36 4.73 -8.42
N LYS A 60 -5.89 3.97 -9.38
CA LYS A 60 -7.03 3.09 -9.14
C LYS A 60 -6.62 1.88 -8.30
N THR A 61 -7.52 1.48 -7.43
CA THR A 61 -7.31 0.39 -6.47
C THR A 61 -8.52 -0.53 -6.41
N TYR A 62 -8.26 -1.79 -6.10
CA TYR A 62 -9.24 -2.87 -6.12
C TYR A 62 -9.11 -3.72 -4.85
N LEU A 63 -10.20 -4.37 -4.45
CA LEU A 63 -10.26 -5.22 -3.26
C LEU A 63 -10.60 -6.66 -3.61
N TYR A 64 -9.94 -7.59 -2.92
CA TYR A 64 -10.23 -9.02 -2.93
C TYR A 64 -10.46 -9.53 -1.50
N PRO A 65 -11.35 -10.51 -1.27
CA PRO A 65 -12.30 -11.08 -2.22
C PRO A 65 -13.41 -10.08 -2.60
N LYS A 66 -14.02 -10.30 -3.76
CA LYS A 66 -15.22 -9.57 -4.18
C LYS A 66 -16.35 -9.78 -3.16
N CYS A 67 -17.03 -8.73 -2.76
CA CYS A 67 -18.19 -8.81 -1.88
C CYS A 67 -19.36 -9.45 -2.64
N MET A 68 -19.93 -10.51 -2.08
CA MET A 68 -21.09 -11.22 -2.66
C MET A 68 -22.42 -10.55 -2.31
N ASP A 69 -22.46 -9.76 -1.24
CA ASP A 69 -23.62 -8.92 -0.92
C ASP A 69 -23.53 -7.61 -1.69
N ASN A 70 -24.67 -7.10 -2.17
CA ASN A 70 -24.84 -5.77 -2.80
C ASN A 70 -24.54 -4.60 -1.82
N GLY A 71 -23.81 -4.88 -0.74
CA GLY A 71 -23.37 -3.94 0.27
C GLY A 71 -22.35 -2.98 -0.30
N ILE A 72 -22.58 -1.70 -0.01
CA ILE A 72 -21.74 -0.54 -0.28
C ILE A 72 -20.26 -0.93 -0.20
N VAL A 73 -19.58 -1.02 -1.37
CA VAL A 73 -18.12 -1.09 -1.39
C VAL A 73 -17.65 0.21 -0.74
N PRO A 74 -16.81 0.18 0.32
CA PRO A 74 -16.37 1.40 0.99
C PRO A 74 -15.55 2.27 0.02
N HIS A 75 -16.25 3.17 -0.68
CA HIS A 75 -15.70 4.19 -1.55
C HIS A 75 -15.21 5.34 -0.68
N HIS A 76 -14.05 5.18 -0.08
CA HIS A 76 -13.40 6.34 0.53
C HIS A 76 -12.60 7.07 -0.56
N GLN A 77 -13.07 8.24 -0.96
CA GLN A 77 -12.25 9.24 -1.66
C GLN A 77 -11.18 9.69 -0.67
N LEU A 78 -10.05 8.97 -0.64
CA LEU A 78 -8.92 9.26 0.22
C LEU A 78 -8.10 10.40 -0.38
N SER A 79 -8.64 11.62 -0.36
CA SER A 79 -7.84 12.84 -0.47
C SER A 79 -7.23 13.12 0.90
N ILE A 80 -6.24 12.32 1.31
CA ILE A 80 -5.65 12.43 2.65
C ILE A 80 -4.60 13.56 2.63
N SER A 81 -4.91 14.65 3.34
CA SER A 81 -3.95 15.62 3.88
C SER A 81 -3.25 14.99 5.11
N PRO A 82 -2.06 15.48 5.53
CA PRO A 82 -0.87 14.69 5.86
C PRO A 82 -1.09 13.40 6.69
N ASP A 83 -0.59 12.27 6.19
CA ASP A 83 -0.58 10.94 6.83
C ASP A 83 0.35 10.88 8.07
N ILE A 84 -0.08 11.42 9.21
CA ILE A 84 0.64 11.26 10.49
C ILE A 84 0.10 10.01 11.19
N ARG A 85 0.90 8.93 11.25
CA ARG A 85 0.54 7.69 11.95
C ARG A 85 1.05 7.72 13.39
N VAL A 86 0.21 7.31 14.34
CA VAL A 86 0.52 7.26 15.79
C VAL A 86 1.16 5.93 16.22
N GLN A 87 1.26 4.96 15.31
CA GLN A 87 1.79 3.63 15.55
C GLN A 87 2.94 3.30 14.60
N VAL A 88 3.81 2.37 15.02
CA VAL A 88 4.95 1.90 14.24
C VAL A 88 4.46 0.85 13.23
N ASP A 89 4.58 1.13 11.94
CA ASP A 89 4.15 0.21 10.86
C ASP A 89 5.09 0.24 9.63
N GLY A 90 4.73 -0.50 8.59
CA GLY A 90 5.52 -0.68 7.37
C GLY A 90 5.71 0.57 6.49
N SER A 91 5.15 1.73 6.85
CA SER A 91 5.34 3.00 6.14
C SER A 91 6.60 3.77 6.57
N ILE A 92 7.21 3.41 7.69
CA ILE A 92 8.41 4.08 8.21
C ILE A 92 9.55 3.99 7.21
N GLY A 93 10.14 5.14 6.84
CA GLY A 93 11.27 5.22 5.91
C GLY A 93 10.91 4.96 4.43
N ARG A 94 9.63 4.74 4.09
CA ARG A 94 9.18 4.46 2.71
C ARG A 94 8.74 5.71 1.94
N SER A 95 8.41 6.80 2.63
CA SER A 95 8.08 8.08 2.02
C SER A 95 8.77 9.20 2.79
N PRO A 96 9.73 9.92 2.19
CA PRO A 96 10.25 11.13 2.80
C PRO A 96 9.11 12.16 2.80
N THR A 97 8.55 12.45 3.97
CA THR A 97 8.00 13.79 4.23
C THR A 97 9.19 14.75 4.25
N ASP A 98 9.01 15.93 3.66
CA ASP A 98 10.11 16.83 3.28
C ASP A 98 10.91 17.43 4.46
N GLU A 99 10.73 16.95 5.70
CA GLU A 99 11.33 17.49 6.93
C GLU A 99 12.15 16.49 7.78
N ILE A 100 12.18 15.18 7.50
CA ILE A 100 12.83 14.19 8.38
C ILE A 100 14.05 13.53 7.71
N ALA A 101 14.87 14.31 7.01
CA ALA A 101 16.12 13.82 6.41
C ALA A 101 17.28 13.72 7.42
N ASN A 102 17.14 14.21 8.66
CA ASN A 102 18.21 14.20 9.66
C ASN A 102 17.67 13.76 11.03
N LEU A 103 18.31 12.74 11.60
CA LEU A 103 17.99 12.00 12.84
C LEU A 103 16.88 10.94 12.72
N VAL A 104 17.29 9.67 12.69
CA VAL A 104 17.07 8.62 13.72
C VAL A 104 17.49 7.26 13.12
N PRO A 105 18.08 6.33 13.91
CA PRO A 105 18.74 5.14 13.38
C PRO A 105 17.76 3.99 13.11
N SER A 106 18.13 3.21 12.09
CA SER A 106 17.69 1.84 11.73
C SER A 106 16.93 1.08 12.83
N LYS A 107 15.70 0.63 12.52
CA LYS A 107 15.11 -0.64 13.00
C LYS A 107 13.81 -1.01 12.27
N SER A 108 13.69 -2.32 12.04
CA SER A 108 12.54 -3.12 11.57
C SER A 108 12.16 -3.04 10.09
N VAL A 109 12.69 -4.01 9.34
CA VAL A 109 12.23 -4.40 8.00
C VAL A 109 11.09 -5.41 8.17
N THR A 110 9.86 -4.99 7.90
CA THR A 110 8.73 -5.91 7.71
C THR A 110 8.62 -6.21 6.22
N ILE A 111 8.97 -7.43 5.84
CA ILE A 111 8.81 -7.96 4.49
C ILE A 111 7.34 -8.33 4.32
N TRP A 112 6.60 -7.58 3.51
CA TRP A 112 5.34 -8.03 2.91
C TRP A 112 5.55 -8.13 1.40
N VAL A 113 5.96 -9.32 0.95
CA VAL A 113 5.87 -9.71 -0.46
C VAL A 113 4.48 -10.31 -0.64
N LEU A 114 3.54 -9.50 -1.12
CA LEU A 114 2.41 -10.00 -1.90
C LEU A 114 1.82 -8.89 -2.79
N CYS A 115 2.64 -8.36 -3.69
CA CYS A 115 2.17 -7.66 -4.90
C CYS A 115 3.37 -7.41 -5.83
N VAL A 116 3.96 -8.50 -6.33
CA VAL A 116 4.67 -8.52 -7.61
C VAL A 116 4.20 -9.76 -8.35
#